data_AF-A0A7X9A6R9-F1
#
_entry.id   AF-A0A7X9A6R9-F1
#
_cell.length_a   1.000
_cell.length_b   1.000
_cell.length_c   1.000
_cell.angle_alpha   90.00
_cell.angle_beta   90.00
_cell.angle_gamma   90.00
#
_symmetry.space_group_name_H-M   'P 1'
#
loop_
_entity.id
_entity.type
_entity.pdbx_description
1 polymer ?
#
loop_
_entity_poly.entity_id
_entity_poly.type
_entity_poly.pdbx_seq_one_letter_code
_entity_poly.pdbx_strand_id
1 'polypeptide(L)'
;MAEIKVQVKYLSHHHGLNKPQYQTSGAAGIDLTAANEQEIVIESGKIALVPTGICLEIPPGFEAQVRPRSGLALKYGITVLNSP
;
A
#
# COMPACT_ATOMS: atom_id res chain seq x y z
N MET A 1 -20.41 13.05 -6.76
CA MET A 1 -20.26 12.00 -5.72
C MET A 1 -19.88 12.70 -4.43
N ALA A 2 -20.31 12.18 -3.27
CA ALA A 2 -19.90 12.75 -1.99
C ALA A 2 -18.39 12.55 -1.78
N GLU A 3 -17.71 13.58 -1.27
CA GLU A 3 -16.30 13.48 -0.90
C GLU A 3 -16.17 12.65 0.38
N ILE A 4 -15.43 11.54 0.31
CA ILE A 4 -15.18 10.65 1.46
C ILE A 4 -13.82 11.01 2.03
N LYS A 5 -13.78 11.35 3.32
CA LYS A 5 -12.54 11.63 4.03
C LYS A 5 -12.08 10.38 4.79
N VAL A 6 -10.86 9.93 4.51
CA VAL A 6 -10.19 8.85 5.23
C VAL A 6 -9.04 9.45 6.01
N GLN A 7 -9.00 9.27 7.33
CA GLN A 7 -7.90 9.77 8.14
C GLN A 7 -6.73 8.79 8.04
N VAL A 8 -5.52 9.34 7.90
CA VAL A 8 -4.28 8.56 7.82
C VAL A 8 -3.38 8.94 8.99
N LYS A 9 -3.09 7.97 9.86
CA LYS A 9 -2.06 8.11 10.88
C LYS A 9 -0.75 7.56 10.34
N TYR A 10 0.29 8.37 10.37
CA TYR A 10 1.65 7.97 9.98
C TYR A 10 2.44 7.53 11.21
N LEU A 11 3.06 6.35 11.14
CA LEU A 11 3.93 5.81 12.17
C LEU A 11 5.37 6.34 12.00
N SER A 12 6.20 6.22 13.05
CA SER A 12 7.57 6.75 13.04
C SER A 12 8.42 6.27 11.87
N HIS A 13 8.28 4.99 11.48
CA HIS A 13 9.03 4.38 10.39
C HIS A 13 8.55 4.79 8.99
N HIS A 14 7.49 5.59 8.87
CA HIS A 14 7.08 6.20 7.59
C HIS A 14 7.68 7.59 7.37
N HIS A 15 8.44 8.12 8.34
CA HIS A 15 8.99 9.46 8.24
C HIS A 15 10.01 9.55 7.09
N GLY A 16 9.88 10.58 6.25
CA GLY A 16 10.73 10.77 5.05
C GLY A 16 10.28 9.96 3.82
N LEU A 17 9.26 9.11 3.93
CA LEU A 17 8.70 8.37 2.79
C LEU A 17 7.62 9.17 2.06
N ASN A 18 7.36 8.78 0.81
CA ASN A 18 6.27 9.34 0.02
C ASN A 18 4.92 8.96 0.64
N LYS A 19 4.12 9.99 0.92
CA LYS A 19 2.75 9.83 1.40
C LYS A 19 1.88 9.21 0.30
N PRO A 20 0.90 8.34 0.66
CA PRO A 20 -0.05 7.81 -0.30
C PRO A 20 -0.82 8.94 -0.99
N GLN A 21 -0.78 8.96 -2.31
CA GLN A 21 -1.47 9.96 -3.13
C GLN A 21 -1.86 9.38 -4.49
N TYR A 22 -2.95 9.88 -5.04
CA TYR A 22 -3.31 9.62 -6.43
C TYR A 22 -2.34 10.37 -7.35
N GLN A 23 -1.73 9.67 -8.30
CA GLN A 23 -0.74 10.27 -9.20
C GLN A 23 -1.38 11.17 -10.28
N THR A 24 -2.63 10.91 -10.64
CA THR A 24 -3.40 11.68 -11.61
C THR A 24 -4.85 11.77 -11.17
N SER A 25 -5.63 12.69 -11.76
CA SER A 25 -7.05 12.85 -11.45
C SER A 25 -7.92 11.64 -11.83
N GLY A 26 -7.45 10.77 -12.74
CA GLY A 26 -8.14 9.55 -13.16
C GLY A 26 -7.62 8.27 -12.49
N ALA A 27 -6.68 8.38 -11.54
CA ALA A 27 -6.11 7.20 -10.89
C ALA A 27 -7.14 6.50 -9.99
N ALA A 28 -7.31 5.19 -10.17
CA ALA A 28 -8.26 4.39 -9.40
C ALA A 28 -7.74 3.95 -8.02
N GLY A 29 -6.42 3.99 -7.82
CA GLY A 29 -5.76 3.59 -6.58
C GLY A 29 -4.53 4.44 -6.28
N ILE A 30 -4.00 4.24 -5.08
CA ILE A 30 -2.77 4.87 -4.58
C ILE A 30 -1.70 3.81 -4.37
N ASP A 31 -0.45 4.13 -4.69
CA ASP A 31 0.67 3.25 -4.37
C ASP A 31 0.99 3.32 -2.86
N LEU A 32 1.31 2.18 -2.26
CA LEU A 32 1.80 2.08 -0.88
C LEU A 32 3.32 1.93 -0.88
N THR A 33 3.99 2.68 0.00
CA THR A 33 5.46 2.65 0.14
C THR A 33 5.84 1.65 1.24
N ALA A 34 6.83 0.81 0.96
CA ALA A 34 7.44 -0.05 1.97
C ALA A 34 8.19 0.81 3.01
N ALA A 35 7.90 0.59 4.29
CA ALA A 35 8.41 1.37 5.42
C ALA A 35 9.27 0.51 6.36
N ASN A 36 10.04 -0.41 5.78
CA ASN A 36 11.00 -1.25 6.48
C ASN A 36 12.32 -0.50 6.72
N GLU A 37 12.86 -0.61 7.93
CA GLU A 37 14.15 0.02 8.30
C GLU A 37 15.35 -0.66 7.64
N GLN A 38 15.23 -1.97 7.36
CA GLN A 38 16.27 -2.81 6.76
C GLN A 38 15.73 -3.47 5.50
N GLU A 39 16.62 -3.79 4.56
CA GLU A 39 16.26 -4.52 3.34
C GLU A 39 15.54 -5.84 3.65
N ILE A 40 14.49 -6.13 2.88
CA ILE A 40 13.75 -7.39 2.94
C ILE A 40 14.06 -8.18 1.67
N VAL A 41 14.77 -9.31 1.83
CA VAL A 41 14.98 -10.27 0.74
C VAL A 41 13.85 -11.29 0.74
N ILE A 42 13.14 -11.38 -0.39
CA ILE A 42 12.06 -12.35 -0.58
C ILE A 42 12.55 -13.45 -1.53
N GLU A 43 12.92 -14.59 -0.97
CA GLU A 43 13.32 -15.76 -1.75
C GLU A 43 12.15 -16.31 -2.58
N SER A 44 12.47 -17.01 -3.67
CA SER A 44 11.45 -17.60 -4.55
C SER A 44 10.46 -18.48 -3.79
N GLY A 45 9.17 -18.22 -3.98
CA GLY A 45 8.07 -18.93 -3.31
C GLY A 45 7.90 -18.61 -1.82
N LYS A 46 8.67 -17.67 -1.25
CA LYS A 46 8.49 -17.21 0.13
C LYS A 46 7.57 -16.01 0.20
N ILE A 47 7.01 -15.81 1.39
CA ILE A 47 6.09 -14.72 1.71
C ILE A 47 6.75 -13.88 2.79
N ALA A 48 6.70 -12.56 2.64
CA ALA A 48 7.14 -11.62 3.65
C ALA A 48 6.03 -10.62 3.97
N LEU A 49 5.95 -10.21 5.23
CA LEU A 49 5.11 -9.09 5.65
C LEU A 49 5.92 -7.80 5.51
N VAL A 50 5.48 -6.89 4.65
CA VAL A 50 6.13 -5.60 4.41
C VAL A 50 5.32 -4.50 5.07
N PRO A 51 5.86 -3.77 6.08
CA PRO A 51 5.13 -2.71 6.75
C PRO A 51 4.97 -1.50 5.82
N THR A 52 3.83 -0.81 5.92
CA THR A 52 3.57 0.44 5.19
C THR A 52 3.78 1.68 6.06
N GLY A 53 3.81 1.52 7.39
CA GLY A 53 3.94 2.63 8.33
C GLY A 53 2.74 3.57 8.38
N ILE A 54 1.56 3.12 7.93
CA ILE A 54 0.31 3.88 8.00
C ILE A 54 -0.80 3.09 8.68
N CYS A 55 -1.71 3.81 9.33
CA CYS A 55 -2.99 3.28 9.78
C CYS A 55 -4.11 4.11 9.15
N LEU A 56 -5.16 3.45 8.66
CA LEU A 56 -6.32 4.10 8.05
C LEU A 56 -7.51 4.04 9.00
N GLU A 57 -8.21 5.16 9.15
CA GLU A 57 -9.52 5.23 9.79
C GLU A 57 -10.58 5.29 8.69
N ILE A 58 -11.13 4.13 8.35
CA ILE A 58 -12.11 3.99 7.27
C ILE A 58 -13.52 4.23 7.84
N PRO A 59 -14.31 5.16 7.28
CA PRO A 59 -15.66 5.41 7.75
C PRO A 59 -16.59 4.21 7.51
N PRO A 60 -17.64 4.03 8.33
CA PRO A 60 -18.62 2.97 8.12
C PRO A 60 -19.25 3.01 6.72
N GLY A 61 -19.48 1.84 6.14
CA GLY A 61 -20.04 1.70 4.78
C GLY A 61 -19.00 1.69 3.66
N PHE A 62 -17.72 1.74 3.99
CA PHE A 62 -16.62 1.71 3.03
C PHE A 62 -15.56 0.67 3.42
N GLU A 63 -14.75 0.27 2.44
CA GLU A 63 -13.57 -0.57 2.63
C GLU A 63 -12.40 -0.02 1.82
N ALA A 64 -11.19 -0.46 2.17
CA ALA A 64 -10.00 -0.28 1.36
C ALA A 64 -9.53 -1.65 0.87
N GLN A 65 -9.09 -1.71 -0.39
CA GLN A 65 -8.57 -2.92 -1.02
C GLN A 65 -7.08 -2.74 -1.32
N VAL A 66 -6.28 -3.79 -1.11
CA VAL A 66 -4.82 -3.76 -1.28
C VAL A 66 -4.44 -4.66 -2.44
N ARG A 67 -4.27 -4.01 -3.60
CA ARG A 67 -4.10 -4.70 -4.88
C ARG A 67 -2.63 -4.85 -5.27
N PRO A 68 -2.25 -5.91 -6.02
CA PRO A 68 -0.91 -6.05 -6.56
C PRO A 68 -0.60 -4.94 -7.57
N ARG A 69 0.66 -4.48 -7.60
CA ARG A 69 1.14 -3.61 -8.68
C ARG A 69 1.44 -4.47 -9.90
N SER A 70 0.72 -4.22 -11.00
CA SER A 70 0.84 -5.00 -12.24
C SER A 70 2.28 -5.14 -12.74
N GLY A 71 3.07 -4.06 -12.64
CA GLY A 71 4.48 -4.07 -13.05
C GLY A 71 5.36 -5.00 -12.19
N LEU A 72 5.10 -5.11 -10.89
CA LEU A 72 5.84 -6.02 -10.01
C LEU A 72 5.43 -7.47 -10.22
N ALA A 73 4.12 -7.70 -10.39
CA ALA A 73 3.58 -9.03 -10.69
C ALA A 73 4.12 -9.58 -12.02
N LEU A 74 4.09 -8.78 -13.09
CA LEU A 74 4.53 -9.19 -14.42
C LEU A 74 6.04 -9.43 -14.51
N LYS A 75 6.85 -8.55 -13.88
CA LYS A 75 8.32 -8.59 -14.03
C LYS A 75 9.01 -9.52 -13.03
N TYR A 76 8.45 -9.67 -11.84
CA TYR A 76 9.11 -10.33 -10.72
C TYR A 76 8.26 -11.40 -10.03
N GLY A 77 7.00 -11.60 -10.45
CA GLY A 77 6.09 -12.53 -9.77
C GLY A 77 5.69 -12.08 -8.37
N ILE A 78 5.96 -10.82 -8.00
CA ILE A 78 5.62 -10.27 -6.68
C ILE A 78 4.13 -9.89 -6.68
N THR A 79 3.37 -10.48 -5.77
CA THR A 79 1.93 -10.24 -5.61
C THR A 79 1.55 -10.11 -4.13
N VAL A 80 0.34 -9.65 -3.88
CA VAL A 80 -0.29 -9.67 -2.55
C VAL A 80 -1.09 -10.95 -2.45
N LEU A 81 -0.63 -11.90 -1.62
CA LEU A 81 -1.23 -13.23 -1.50
C LEU A 81 -2.73 -13.18 -1.14
N ASN A 82 -3.12 -12.18 -0.34
CA ASN A 82 -4.48 -11.96 0.13
C ASN A 82 -5.19 -10.76 -0.54
N SER A 83 -4.77 -10.40 -1.76
CA SER A 83 -5.47 -9.42 -2.62
C SER A 83 -6.96 -9.78 -2.74
N PRO A 84 -7.85 -8.77 -2.64
CA PRO A 84 -8.16 -7.87 -3.75
C PRO A 84 -7.27 -6.65 -3.82
#